data_AF-A0A553BDT3-F1
#
_entry.id   AF-A0A553BDT3-F1
#
_cell.length_a   1.000
_cell.length_b   1.000
_cell.length_c   1.000
_cell.angle_alpha   90.00
_cell.angle_beta   90.00
_cell.angle_gamma   90.00
#
_symmetry.space_group_name_H-M   'P 1'
#
loop_
_entity.id
_entity.type
_entity.pdbx_description
1 polymer ?
#
loop_
_entity_poly.entity_id
_entity_poly.type
_entity_poly.pdbx_seq_one_letter_code
_entity_poly.pdbx_strand_id
1 'polypeptide(L)'
;MAIQNKALPFADTDAILLGYSINVNGNATISIDKVDGLFLEDQNIYLEDKLLNVVHNIKQDSYNFSSDTGTFDDRFVLRYTNGSLGTDNLELNDYQYFNF
;
A
#
# COMPACT_ATOMS: atom_id res chain seq x y z
N MET A 1 23.83 28.71 0.27
CA MET A 1 23.20 27.82 1.27
C MET A 1 21.74 28.26 1.34
N ALA A 2 20.69 27.48 1.12
CA ALA A 2 20.51 26.03 1.12
C ALA A 2 19.76 25.57 -0.14
N ILE A 3 20.18 24.44 -0.69
CA ILE A 3 19.39 23.67 -1.65
C ILE A 3 18.40 22.90 -0.79
N GLN A 4 17.12 23.30 -0.80
CA GLN A 4 16.07 22.52 -0.16
C GLN A 4 15.86 21.29 -1.03
N ASN A 5 16.50 20.18 -0.65
CA ASN A 5 16.11 18.85 -1.08
C ASN A 5 14.60 18.78 -0.87
N LYS A 6 13.84 18.78 -1.96
CA LYS A 6 12.46 18.34 -1.95
C LYS A 6 12.53 16.85 -1.61
N ALA A 7 12.71 16.55 -0.32
CA ALA A 7 12.24 15.31 0.24
C ALA A 7 10.78 15.28 -0.18
N LEU A 8 10.50 14.43 -1.17
CA LEU A 8 9.13 14.05 -1.46
C LEU A 8 8.52 13.80 -0.08
N PRO A 9 7.45 14.52 0.33
CA PRO A 9 6.64 13.91 1.36
C PRO A 9 6.15 12.64 0.69
N PHE A 10 6.73 11.51 1.09
CA PHE A 10 6.03 10.24 1.02
C PHE A 10 4.75 10.53 1.76
N ALA A 11 3.72 10.92 1.02
CA ALA A 11 2.43 11.16 1.60
C ALA A 11 2.07 9.82 2.22
N ASP A 12 1.95 9.77 3.54
CA ASP A 12 1.62 8.61 4.39
C ASP A 12 0.31 7.87 3.99
N THR A 13 -0.22 8.15 2.80
CA THR A 13 -1.24 7.46 2.04
C THR A 13 -0.64 6.57 0.94
N ASP A 14 0.55 5.99 1.12
CA ASP A 14 1.21 5.15 0.12
C ASP A 14 0.42 3.84 -0.10
N ALA A 15 -0.59 3.95 -0.96
CA ALA A 15 -1.31 2.84 -1.55
C ALA A 15 -0.77 2.65 -2.97
N ILE A 16 -0.17 1.49 -3.25
CA ILE A 16 0.45 1.21 -4.54
C ILE A 16 -0.47 0.28 -5.32
N LEU A 17 -0.95 0.73 -6.48
CA LEU A 17 -1.69 -0.12 -7.40
C LEU A 17 -0.75 -1.19 -7.97
N LEU A 18 -1.14 -2.45 -7.83
CA LEU A 18 -0.41 -3.59 -8.36
C LEU A 18 -1.12 -4.11 -9.61
N GLY A 19 -0.50 -3.85 -10.76
CA GLY A 19 -0.89 -4.45 -12.02
C GLY A 19 -0.33 -5.85 -12.18
N TYR A 20 -1.17 -6.78 -12.64
CA TYR A 20 -0.77 -8.14 -12.95
C TYR A 20 -1.40 -8.62 -14.26
N SER A 21 -0.70 -9.50 -14.96
CA SER A 21 -1.22 -10.17 -16.15
C SER A 21 -1.13 -11.68 -15.99
N ILE A 22 -2.21 -12.36 -16.37
CA ILE A 22 -2.30 -13.81 -16.38
C ILE A 22 -2.59 -14.28 -17.79
N ASN A 23 -1.81 -15.25 -18.25
CA ASN A 23 -1.97 -15.84 -19.59
C ASN A 23 -2.86 -17.08 -19.58
N VAL A 24 -3.06 -17.70 -18.41
CA VAL A 24 -3.84 -18.95 -18.25
C VAL A 24 -4.79 -18.78 -17.08
N ASN A 25 -6.11 -18.90 -17.33
CA ASN A 25 -7.11 -18.93 -16.27
C ASN A 25 -6.74 -19.99 -15.21
N GLY A 26 -6.79 -19.60 -13.94
CA GLY A 26 -6.50 -20.49 -12.84
C GLY A 26 -6.22 -19.78 -11.52
N ASN A 27 -5.61 -20.53 -10.61
CA ASN A 27 -5.18 -20.03 -9.31
C ASN A 27 -3.78 -19.41 -9.42
N ALA A 28 -3.61 -18.24 -8.82
CA ALA A 28 -2.35 -17.54 -8.68
C ALA A 28 -2.13 -17.15 -7.21
N THR A 29 -0.88 -16.89 -6.88
CA THR A 29 -0.45 -16.57 -5.52
C THR A 29 0.33 -15.27 -5.55
N ILE A 30 -0.04 -14.31 -4.69
CA ILE A 30 0.74 -13.10 -4.41
C ILE A 30 1.41 -13.29 -3.05
N SER A 31 2.73 -13.20 -3.04
CA SER A 31 3.56 -13.27 -1.84
C SER A 31 4.72 -12.29 -1.94
N ILE A 32 5.24 -11.86 -0.79
CA ILE A 32 6.44 -11.03 -0.74
C ILE A 32 7.65 -11.95 -0.66
N ASP A 33 8.45 -12.00 -1.73
CA ASP A 33 9.67 -12.83 -1.77
C ASP A 33 10.84 -12.16 -1.05
N LYS A 34 11.01 -10.85 -1.27
CA LYS A 34 11.96 -10.00 -0.55
C LYS A 34 11.31 -8.66 -0.22
N VAL A 35 11.23 -8.37 1.06
CA VAL A 35 11.14 -7.00 1.55
C VAL A 35 12.52 -6.38 1.36
N ASP A 36 12.72 -5.67 0.24
CA ASP A 36 13.90 -4.80 0.12
C ASP A 36 13.81 -3.76 1.25
N GLY A 37 14.94 -3.37 1.84
CA GLY A 37 15.05 -2.71 3.16
C GLY A 37 14.33 -1.36 3.33
N LEU A 38 13.53 -0.97 2.35
CA LEU A 38 12.49 0.06 2.42
C LEU A 38 11.31 -0.34 3.31
N PHE A 39 11.03 -1.64 3.47
CA PHE A 39 10.00 -2.12 4.38
C PHE A 39 10.60 -2.34 5.75
N LEU A 40 10.39 -1.36 6.64
CA LEU A 40 10.83 -1.42 8.03
C LEU A 40 10.30 -2.72 8.68
N GLU A 41 11.12 -3.40 9.47
CA GLU A 41 10.78 -4.68 10.11
C GLU A 41 9.46 -4.63 10.90
N ASP A 42 9.09 -3.45 11.40
CA ASP A 42 7.87 -3.19 12.17
C ASP A 42 6.62 -2.85 11.33
N GLN A 43 6.73 -2.67 10.02
CA GLN A 43 5.59 -2.28 9.18
C GLN A 43 4.87 -3.51 8.60
N ASN A 44 3.56 -3.59 8.82
CA ASN A 44 2.71 -4.62 8.18
C ASN A 44 2.44 -4.27 6.72
N ILE A 45 2.28 -5.29 5.88
CA ILE A 45 2.03 -5.12 4.45
C ILE A 45 0.73 -5.84 4.12
N TYR A 46 -0.26 -5.07 3.69
CA TYR A 46 -1.59 -5.52 3.37
C TYR A 46 -1.81 -5.46 1.86
N LEU A 47 -2.44 -6.49 1.32
CA LEU A 47 -2.95 -6.54 -0.03
C LEU A 47 -4.48 -6.39 0.03
N GLU A 48 -4.99 -5.32 -0.53
CA GLU A 48 -6.42 -5.10 -0.74
C GLU A 48 -6.80 -5.66 -2.11
N ASP A 49 -7.67 -6.67 -2.13
CA ASP A 49 -8.37 -7.14 -3.33
C ASP A 49 -9.66 -6.32 -3.47
N LYS A 50 -9.70 -5.39 -4.43
CA LYS A 50 -10.86 -4.55 -4.71
C LYS A 50 -12.02 -5.28 -5.38
N LEU A 51 -11.76 -6.45 -6.00
CA LEU A 51 -12.81 -7.28 -6.57
C LEU A 51 -13.64 -7.95 -5.48
N LEU A 52 -12.96 -8.45 -4.45
CA LEU A 52 -13.59 -9.13 -3.30
C LEU A 52 -13.82 -8.20 -2.11
N ASN A 53 -13.24 -7.00 -2.16
CA ASN A 53 -13.21 -6.02 -1.08
C ASN A 53 -12.63 -6.60 0.24
N VAL A 54 -11.55 -7.38 0.11
CA VAL A 54 -10.87 -8.07 1.21
C VAL A 54 -9.47 -7.50 1.37
N VAL A 55 -9.05 -7.28 2.62
CA VAL A 55 -7.69 -6.88 2.97
C VAL A 55 -6.97 -8.06 3.63
N HIS A 56 -5.83 -8.47 3.08
CA HIS A 56 -5.05 -9.62 3.54
C HIS A 56 -3.62 -9.22 3.90
N ASN A 57 -3.10 -9.68 5.04
CA ASN A 57 -1.72 -9.41 5.44
C ASN A 57 -0.75 -10.35 4.72
N ILE A 58 -0.21 -9.92 3.59
CA ILE A 58 0.71 -10.72 2.76
C ILE A 58 2.12 -10.86 3.36
N LYS A 59 2.42 -10.15 4.44
CA LYS A 59 3.65 -10.33 5.22
C LYS A 59 3.57 -11.56 6.14
N GLN A 60 2.36 -11.91 6.60
CA GLN A 60 2.15 -13.09 7.45
C GLN A 60 1.99 -14.35 6.62
N ASP A 61 1.13 -14.29 5.59
CA ASP A 61 0.80 -15.44 4.74
C ASP A 61 0.60 -15.01 3.28
N SER A 62 0.94 -15.88 2.34
CA SER A 62 0.72 -15.64 0.90
C SER A 62 -0.77 -15.59 0.56
N TYR A 63 -1.19 -14.67 -0.31
CA TYR A 63 -2.57 -14.56 -0.78
C TYR A 63 -2.81 -15.38 -2.03
N ASN A 64 -3.72 -16.36 -1.95
CA ASN A 64 -4.12 -17.19 -3.08
C ASN A 64 -5.45 -16.70 -3.66
N PHE A 65 -5.49 -16.48 -4.97
CA PHE A 65 -6.68 -15.98 -5.67
C PHE A 65 -6.87 -16.68 -7.01
N SER A 66 -8.11 -16.75 -7.49
CA SER A 66 -8.41 -17.13 -8.86
C SER A 66 -8.51 -15.89 -9.76
N SER A 67 -8.07 -16.03 -10.99
CA SER A 67 -8.19 -14.98 -12.00
C SER A 67 -8.28 -15.59 -13.40
N ASP A 68 -9.04 -14.92 -14.25
CA ASP A 68 -9.10 -15.20 -15.68
C ASP A 68 -7.84 -14.72 -16.41
N THR A 69 -7.65 -15.25 -17.62
CA THR A 69 -6.64 -14.73 -18.55
C THR A 69 -6.96 -13.28 -18.89
N GLY A 70 -6.00 -12.38 -18.67
CA GLY A 70 -6.18 -10.94 -18.85
C GLY A 70 -5.08 -10.12 -18.20
N THR A 71 -5.23 -8.80 -18.27
CA THR A 71 -4.40 -7.82 -17.54
C THR A 71 -5.31 -7.01 -16.62
N PHE A 72 -4.91 -6.85 -15.38
CA PHE A 72 -5.67 -6.17 -14.34
C PHE A 72 -4.72 -5.20 -13.62
N ASP A 73 -4.96 -3.90 -13.77
CA ASP A 73 -4.09 -2.84 -13.22
C ASP A 73 -4.67 -2.21 -11.95
N ASP A 74 -5.91 -2.54 -11.61
CA ASP A 74 -6.73 -1.85 -10.62
C ASP A 74 -7.40 -2.77 -9.58
N ARG A 75 -7.17 -4.09 -9.68
CA ARG A 75 -7.71 -5.09 -8.75
C ARG A 75 -6.99 -5.09 -7.40
N PHE A 76 -5.66 -5.06 -7.40
CA PHE A 76 -4.87 -5.20 -6.19
C PHE A 76 -4.24 -3.88 -5.78
N VAL A 77 -4.33 -3.57 -4.49
CA VAL A 77 -3.70 -2.38 -3.90
C VAL A 77 -2.85 -2.80 -2.72
N LEU A 78 -1.57 -2.48 -2.77
CA LEU A 78 -0.65 -2.66 -1.65
C LEU A 78 -0.82 -1.49 -0.68
N ARG A 79 -1.02 -1.80 0.60
CA ARG A 79 -1.19 -0.82 1.68
C ARG A 79 -0.29 -1.16 2.85
N TYR A 80 0.17 -0.13 3.55
CA TYR A 80 0.99 -0.29 4.75
C TYR A 80 0.23 0.00 6.05
N THR A 81 -1.04 0.39 5.96
CA THR A 81 -1.92 0.67 7.09
C THR A 81 -3.22 -0.12 6.96
N ASN A 82 -3.74 -0.59 8.10
CA ASN A 82 -5.02 -1.31 8.19
C ASN A 82 -6.24 -0.35 8.23
N GLY A 83 -6.00 0.96 8.33
CA GLY A 83 -7.04 1.97 8.32
C GLY A 83 -7.64 2.13 6.92
N SER A 84 -8.97 2.25 6.85
CA SER A 84 -9.63 2.75 5.64
C SER A 84 -9.01 4.09 5.27
N LEU A 85 -8.68 4.31 3.98
CA LEU A 85 -8.19 5.60 3.48
C LEU A 85 -9.36 6.59 3.41
N GLY A 86 -9.96 6.85 4.56
CA GLY A 86 -11.08 7.73 4.78
C GLY A 86 -10.87 8.36 6.14
N THR A 87 -10.40 9.60 6.12
CA THR A 87 -10.39 10.52 7.26
C THR A 87 -9.61 10.04 8.49
N ASP A 88 -8.28 9.96 8.37
CA ASP A 88 -7.49 10.32 9.55
C ASP A 88 -7.32 11.83 9.50
N ASN A 89 -7.97 12.47 10.46
CA ASN A 89 -7.81 13.87 10.75
C ASN A 89 -6.32 14.08 11.07
N LEU A 90 -5.49 14.40 10.08
CA LEU A 90 -4.30 15.19 10.35
C LEU A 90 -4.83 16.56 10.82
N GLU A 91 -5.16 16.65 12.11
CA GLU A 91 -5.06 17.92 12.81
C GLU A 91 -3.61 18.37 12.62
N LEU A 92 -3.42 19.19 11.58
CA LEU A 92 -2.23 19.97 11.38
C LEU A 92 -1.97 20.65 12.72
N ASN A 93 -0.86 20.28 13.36
CA ASN A 93 -0.40 20.97 14.56
C ASN A 93 -0.36 22.46 14.22
N ASP A 94 -1.37 23.15 14.71
CA ASP A 94 -1.52 24.58 14.62
C ASP A 94 -0.43 25.15 15.50
N TYR A 95 0.73 25.42 14.90
CA TYR A 95 1.79 26.17 15.53
C TYR A 95 1.28 27.61 15.72
N GLN A 96 0.46 27.82 16.74
CA GLN A 96 0.14 29.14 17.25
C GLN A 96 1.43 29.71 17.83
N TYR A 97 2.10 30.53 17.01
CA TYR A 97 3.11 31.45 17.48
C TYR A 97 2.46 32.33 18.55
N PHE A 98 2.80 32.07 19.82
CA PHE A 98 2.52 33.00 20.90
C PHE A 98 3.19 34.33 20.56
N ASN A 99 2.38 35.37 20.35
CA ASN A 99 2.86 36.74 20.35
C ASN A 99 2.63 37.32 21.74
N PHE A 100 3.70 37.83 22.35
CA PHE A 100 3.70 38.59 23.61
C PHE A 100 2.88 39.88 23.47
#